data_AF-W9BTY2-F1
#
_entry.id   AF-W9BTY2-F1
#
_cell.length_a   1.000
_cell.length_b   1.000
_cell.length_c   1.000
_cell.angle_alpha   90.00
_cell.angle_beta   90.00
_cell.angle_gamma   90.00
#
_symmetry.space_group_name_H-M   'P 1'
#
loop_
_entity.id
_entity.type
_entity.pdbx_description
1 polymer ?
#
loop_
_entity_poly.entity_id
_entity_poly.type
_entity_poly.pdbx_seq_one_letter_code
_entity_poly.pdbx_strand_id
1 'polypeptide(L)'
;MKKAHNRRKLLVGAGLSLANLALIGGMAIAAMNMPAQAQGQNQAAVKKPSGGVACPSGWRSVDGNTSMCEPHESKAPLIYAKKDKETCAEGYYEVYRLWCSTRRP
;
A
#
# COMPACT_ATOMS: atom_id res chain seq x y z
N MET A 1 2.29 -24.75 56.14
CA MET A 1 1.61 -25.33 54.96
C MET A 1 1.60 -24.28 53.82
N LYS A 2 2.45 -24.43 52.79
CA LYS A 2 2.67 -23.45 51.69
C LYS A 2 2.19 -24.01 50.33
N LYS A 3 0.91 -24.36 50.16
CA LYS A 3 0.41 -25.04 48.93
C LYS A 3 -0.57 -24.25 48.05
N ALA A 4 -1.13 -23.13 48.52
CA ALA A 4 -2.18 -22.41 47.79
C ALA A 4 -1.68 -21.32 46.82
N HIS A 5 -0.47 -20.79 47.01
CA HIS A 5 -0.03 -19.57 46.29
C HIS A 5 0.57 -19.84 44.89
N ASN A 6 1.03 -21.06 44.61
CA ASN A 6 1.69 -21.40 43.33
C ASN A 6 0.74 -21.79 42.19
N ARG A 7 -0.54 -22.12 42.47
CA ARG A 7 -1.50 -22.52 41.41
C ARG A 7 -2.07 -21.32 40.64
N ARG A 8 -2.21 -20.16 41.28
CA ARG A 8 -2.70 -18.93 40.63
C ARG A 8 -1.71 -18.38 39.60
N LYS A 9 -0.40 -18.50 39.85
CA LYS A 9 0.63 -18.04 38.90
C LYS A 9 0.71 -18.91 37.64
N LEU A 10 0.39 -20.20 37.74
CA LEU A 10 0.44 -21.14 36.61
C LEU A 10 -0.71 -20.90 35.61
N LEU A 11 -1.90 -20.53 36.09
CA LEU A 11 -3.06 -20.26 35.22
C LEU A 11 -2.95 -18.94 34.45
N VAL A 12 -2.28 -17.93 35.04
CA VAL A 12 -2.05 -16.64 34.39
C VAL A 12 -1.04 -16.77 33.23
N GLY A 13 -0.01 -17.61 33.37
CA GLY A 13 0.98 -17.85 32.30
C GLY A 13 0.44 -18.59 31.07
N ALA A 14 -0.58 -19.43 31.25
CA ALA A 14 -1.21 -20.18 30.16
C ALA A 14 -2.21 -19.33 29.36
N GLY A 15 -2.93 -18.40 30.00
CA GLY A 15 -3.90 -17.52 29.32
C GLY A 15 -3.25 -16.45 28.43
N LEU A 16 -2.09 -15.90 28.85
CA LEU A 16 -1.36 -14.88 28.07
C LEU A 16 -0.69 -15.45 26.82
N SER A 17 -0.42 -16.75 26.76
CA SER A 17 0.22 -17.38 25.59
C SER A 17 -0.76 -17.64 24.43
N LEU A 18 -2.05 -17.86 24.72
CA LEU A 18 -3.09 -18.07 23.69
C LEU A 18 -3.57 -16.76 23.04
N ALA A 19 -3.50 -15.64 23.75
CA ALA A 19 -3.86 -14.33 23.20
C ALA A 19 -2.90 -13.86 22.10
N ASN A 20 -1.61 -14.23 22.17
CA ASN A 20 -0.62 -13.85 21.16
C ASN A 20 -0.76 -14.65 19.84
N LEU A 21 -1.25 -15.90 19.89
CA LEU A 21 -1.48 -16.70 18.68
C LEU A 21 -2.71 -16.23 17.88
N ALA A 22 -3.73 -15.70 18.54
CA ALA A 22 -4.89 -15.11 17.87
C ALA A 22 -4.54 -13.80 17.14
N LEU A 23 -3.61 -13.01 17.71
CA LEU A 23 -3.17 -11.75 17.10
C LEU A 23 -2.33 -11.98 15.83
N ILE A 24 -1.52 -13.04 15.80
CA ILE A 24 -0.68 -13.39 14.64
C ILE A 24 -1.54 -13.96 13.49
N GLY A 25 -2.64 -14.66 13.79
CA GLY A 25 -3.58 -15.15 12.77
C GLY A 25 -4.40 -14.06 12.07
N GLY A 26 -4.69 -12.94 12.75
CA GLY A 26 -5.53 -11.86 12.21
C GLY A 26 -4.84 -10.96 11.17
N MET A 27 -3.51 -10.82 11.23
CA MET A 27 -2.76 -9.96 10.31
C MET A 27 -2.65 -10.53 8.87
N ALA A 28 -2.89 -11.82 8.68
CA ALA A 28 -2.83 -12.45 7.36
C ALA A 28 -4.02 -12.06 6.45
N ILE A 29 -5.18 -11.71 7.03
CA ILE A 29 -6.41 -11.45 6.26
C ILE A 29 -6.51 -9.98 5.83
N ALA A 30 -5.82 -9.06 6.53
CA ALA A 30 -5.85 -7.63 6.23
C ALA A 30 -5.08 -7.23 4.95
N ALA A 31 -4.24 -8.11 4.40
CA ALA A 31 -3.52 -7.85 3.16
C ALA A 31 -4.38 -8.04 1.89
N MET A 32 -5.54 -8.70 2.00
CA MET A 32 -6.36 -9.05 0.83
C MET A 32 -7.33 -7.95 0.41
N ASN A 33 -7.54 -6.94 1.25
CA ASN A 33 -8.59 -5.93 1.08
C ASN A 33 -8.06 -4.50 1.25
N MET A 34 -6.84 -4.22 0.78
CA MET A 34 -6.40 -2.82 0.69
C MET A 34 -7.33 -2.09 -0.29
N PRO A 35 -8.10 -1.09 0.16
CA PRO A 35 -9.01 -0.37 -0.71
C PRO A 35 -8.19 0.28 -1.83
N ALA A 36 -8.66 0.16 -3.08
CA ALA A 36 -7.99 0.72 -4.28
C ALA A 36 -7.60 2.21 -4.10
N GLN A 37 -8.35 2.93 -3.27
CA GLN A 37 -8.10 4.32 -2.88
C GLN A 37 -6.76 4.54 -2.16
N ALA A 38 -6.16 3.50 -1.58
CA ALA A 38 -4.88 3.55 -0.88
C ALA A 38 -3.67 3.28 -1.79
N GLN A 39 -3.86 2.83 -3.04
CA GLN A 39 -2.73 2.56 -3.94
C GLN A 39 -2.19 3.82 -4.61
N GLY A 40 -3.07 4.75 -4.99
CA GLY A 40 -2.69 5.98 -5.69
C GLY A 40 -2.27 7.11 -4.75
N GLN A 41 -1.37 7.97 -5.23
CA GLN A 41 -0.94 9.17 -4.51
C GLN A 41 -0.82 10.36 -5.48
N ASN A 42 -0.90 11.58 -4.96
CA ASN A 42 -0.75 12.82 -5.74
C ASN A 42 0.03 13.95 -5.06
N GLN A 43 0.83 13.61 -4.05
CA GLN A 43 1.52 14.59 -3.20
C GLN A 43 3.04 14.52 -3.32
N ALA A 44 3.59 13.35 -3.61
CA ALA A 44 5.02 13.11 -3.64
C ALA A 44 5.48 12.66 -5.04
N ALA A 45 6.78 12.75 -5.30
CA ALA A 45 7.34 12.20 -6.51
C ALA A 45 7.27 10.66 -6.52
N VAL A 46 6.82 10.06 -7.63
CA VAL A 46 6.80 8.61 -7.85
C VAL A 46 7.80 8.18 -8.90
N LYS A 47 8.40 7.02 -8.67
CA LYS A 47 9.32 6.41 -9.63
C LYS A 47 8.55 5.88 -10.83
N LYS A 48 9.08 6.13 -12.03
CA LYS A 48 8.56 5.55 -13.27
C LYS A 48 8.66 4.02 -13.24
N PRO A 49 7.64 3.29 -13.70
CA PRO A 49 7.67 1.83 -13.78
C PRO A 49 8.77 1.32 -14.71
N SER A 50 9.12 2.08 -15.74
CA SER A 50 10.21 1.78 -16.67
C SER A 50 10.77 3.07 -17.27
N GLY A 51 12.06 3.06 -17.64
CA GLY A 51 12.77 4.24 -18.17
C GLY A 51 12.19 4.79 -19.47
N GLY A 52 11.45 3.98 -20.24
CA GLY A 52 10.77 4.40 -21.47
C GLY A 52 9.35 4.95 -21.27
N VAL A 53 8.81 4.95 -20.04
CA VAL A 53 7.43 5.38 -19.78
C VAL A 53 7.40 6.86 -19.40
N ALA A 54 6.58 7.64 -20.10
CA ALA A 54 6.37 9.05 -19.77
C ALA A 54 5.65 9.22 -18.42
N CYS A 55 5.76 10.42 -17.83
CA CYS A 55 4.89 10.78 -16.72
C CYS A 55 3.45 10.96 -17.22
N PRO A 56 2.44 10.50 -16.47
CA PRO A 56 1.05 10.62 -16.90
C PRO A 56 0.56 12.08 -16.81
N SER A 57 -0.60 12.36 -17.41
CA SER A 57 -1.18 13.70 -17.44
C SER A 57 -1.37 14.29 -16.04
N GLY A 58 -0.96 15.55 -15.84
CA GLY A 58 -0.96 16.20 -14.52
C GLY A 58 0.27 15.85 -13.67
N TRP A 59 1.25 15.14 -14.23
CA TRP A 59 2.54 14.85 -13.64
C TRP A 59 3.65 15.28 -14.58
N ARG A 60 4.76 15.78 -14.03
CA ARG A 60 5.96 16.11 -14.80
C ARG A 60 7.16 15.33 -14.30
N SER A 61 8.18 15.17 -15.13
CA SER A 61 9.44 14.59 -14.67
C SER A 61 10.11 15.57 -13.70
N VAL A 62 10.72 15.05 -12.63
CA VAL A 62 11.46 15.88 -11.66
C VAL A 62 12.71 16.45 -12.34
N ASP A 63 12.99 17.73 -12.12
CA ASP A 63 14.19 18.39 -12.62
C ASP A 63 15.45 17.68 -12.09
N GLY A 64 16.34 17.27 -13.00
CA GLY A 64 17.55 16.51 -12.66
C GLY A 64 17.33 15.02 -12.37
N ASN A 65 16.08 14.53 -12.31
CA ASN A 65 15.78 13.11 -12.17
C ASN A 65 14.60 12.66 -13.05
N THR A 66 14.91 12.33 -14.31
CA THR A 66 13.94 11.88 -15.31
C THR A 66 13.33 10.51 -15.00
N SER A 67 13.79 9.80 -13.98
CA SER A 67 13.19 8.54 -13.52
C SER A 67 12.04 8.74 -12.53
N MET A 68 11.81 9.97 -12.08
CA MET A 68 10.78 10.33 -11.12
C MET A 68 9.75 11.26 -11.78
N CYS A 69 8.50 11.13 -11.37
CA CYS A 69 7.41 12.01 -11.75
C CYS A 69 6.87 12.71 -10.51
N GLU A 70 6.80 14.03 -10.50
CA GLU A 70 6.17 14.83 -9.45
C GLU A 70 4.81 15.38 -9.91
N PRO A 71 3.88 15.64 -8.99
CA PRO A 71 2.59 16.21 -9.33
C PRO A 71 2.78 17.61 -9.92
N HIS A 72 2.22 17.84 -11.10
CA HIS A 72 2.21 19.16 -11.71
C HIS A 72 0.96 19.91 -11.27
N GLU A 73 1.14 20.88 -10.38
CA GLU A 73 0.08 21.71 -9.78
C GLU A 73 -0.93 20.94 -8.90
N SER A 74 -1.91 21.66 -8.35
CA SER A 74 -2.96 21.12 -7.47
C SER A 74 -3.99 20.22 -8.16
N LYS A 75 -3.82 19.90 -9.46
CA LYS A 75 -4.77 19.13 -10.29
C LYS A 75 -4.24 17.75 -10.69
N ALA A 76 -3.13 17.30 -10.10
CA ALA A 76 -2.57 15.98 -10.34
C ALA A 76 -3.54 14.88 -9.86
N PRO A 77 -3.94 13.93 -10.73
CA PRO A 77 -4.75 12.79 -10.31
C PRO A 77 -3.95 11.87 -9.40
N LEU A 78 -4.66 11.05 -8.62
CA LEU A 78 -4.04 9.95 -7.87
C LEU A 78 -3.49 8.94 -8.88
N ILE A 79 -2.20 8.64 -8.79
CA ILE A 79 -1.56 7.65 -9.65
C ILE A 79 -0.77 6.62 -8.87
N TYR A 80 -0.63 5.44 -9.47
CA TYR A 80 0.37 4.46 -9.08
C TYR A 80 0.87 3.69 -10.30
N ALA A 81 2.06 3.13 -10.18
CA ALA A 81 2.65 2.26 -11.20
C ALA A 81 2.18 0.82 -10.97
N LYS A 82 1.59 0.20 -11.99
CA LYS A 82 1.25 -1.24 -11.97
C LYS A 82 2.38 -2.07 -12.57
N LYS A 83 2.41 -3.38 -12.28
CA LYS A 83 3.32 -4.29 -12.98
C LYS A 83 2.80 -4.59 -14.39
N ASP A 84 3.70 -5.05 -15.25
CA ASP A 84 3.32 -5.52 -16.58
C ASP A 84 2.27 -6.64 -16.47
N LYS A 85 1.23 -6.56 -17.30
CA LYS A 85 0.06 -7.48 -17.33
C LYS A 85 -0.86 -7.45 -16.11
N GLU A 86 -0.61 -6.63 -15.09
CA GLU A 86 -1.62 -6.37 -14.06
C GLU A 86 -2.72 -5.45 -14.59
N THR A 87 -3.93 -5.55 -14.06
CA THR A 87 -5.01 -4.59 -14.31
C THR A 87 -4.97 -3.48 -13.28
N CYS A 88 -5.44 -2.29 -13.64
CA CYS A 88 -5.63 -1.23 -12.66
C CYS A 88 -6.71 -1.62 -11.65
N ALA A 89 -6.55 -1.14 -10.42
CA ALA A 89 -7.51 -1.31 -9.35
C ALA A 89 -8.80 -0.56 -9.68
N GLU A 90 -9.89 -0.97 -9.04
CA GLU A 90 -11.20 -0.36 -9.26
C GLU A 90 -11.15 1.16 -9.02
N GLY A 91 -11.74 1.94 -9.93
CA GLY A 91 -11.71 3.40 -9.90
C GLY A 91 -10.47 4.04 -10.53
N TYR A 92 -9.51 3.24 -11.01
CA TYR A 92 -8.36 3.71 -11.79
C TYR A 92 -8.45 3.26 -13.24
N TYR A 93 -7.95 4.10 -14.13
CA TYR A 93 -7.86 3.86 -15.56
C TYR A 93 -6.40 3.64 -15.96
N GLU A 94 -6.17 2.68 -16.84
CA GLU A 94 -4.86 2.49 -17.43
C GLU A 94 -4.53 3.67 -18.34
N VAL A 95 -3.41 4.33 -18.06
CA VAL A 95 -2.85 5.40 -18.88
C VAL A 95 -1.38 5.08 -19.15
N TYR A 96 -0.89 5.37 -20.35
CA TYR A 96 0.51 5.10 -20.73
C TYR A 96 1.00 3.67 -20.40
N ARG A 97 0.11 2.67 -20.56
CA ARG A 97 0.30 1.22 -20.38
C ARG A 97 0.60 0.73 -18.96
N LEU A 98 1.43 1.44 -18.20
CA LEU A 98 1.93 1.01 -16.88
C LEU A 98 1.52 1.93 -15.73
N TRP A 99 0.82 3.04 -16.03
CA TRP A 99 0.26 3.90 -15.00
C TRP A 99 -1.22 3.62 -14.82
N CYS A 100 -1.66 3.67 -13.58
CA CYS A 100 -3.06 3.67 -13.21
C CYS A 100 -3.41 5.03 -12.61
N SER A 101 -4.43 5.70 -13.14
CA SER A 101 -4.83 7.07 -12.79
C SER A 101 -6.32 7.15 -12.48
N THR A 102 -6.72 7.91 -11.46
CA THR A 102 -8.16 8.18 -11.21
C THR A 102 -8.80 9.08 -12.27
N ARG A 103 -7.98 9.79 -13.05
CA ARG A 103 -8.44 10.56 -14.23
C ARG A 103 -8.44 9.67 -15.46
N ARG A 104 -9.55 9.68 -16.19
CA ARG A 104 -9.70 8.99 -17.48
C ARG A 104 -8.71 9.54 -18.52
N PRO A 105 -8.17 8.68 -19.40
CA PRO A 105 -7.32 9.09 -20.52
C PRO A 105 -8.04 10.05 -21.48
#